data_AF-A0A8T5ZLQ2-F1
#
_entry.id   AF-A0A8T5ZLQ2-F1
#
_cell.length_a   1.000
_cell.length_b   1.000
_cell.length_c   1.000
_cell.angle_alpha   90.00
_cell.angle_beta   90.00
_cell.angle_gamma   90.00
#
_symmetry.space_group_name_H-M   'P 1'
#
loop_
_entity.id
_entity.type
_entity.pdbx_description
1 polymer ?
#
loop_
_entity_poly.entity_id
_entity_poly.type
_entity_poly.pdbx_seq_one_letter_code
_entity_poly.pdbx_strand_id
1 'polypeptide(L)'
;MPPRALLLVDLQNDFCAGGALAVPEGDSTVDVANRLIDWCQSRGEAVIASQDWHPANHGSFASQHGVEPYTPGQLDGLPQTFWPDHCVQNSEGAQLHPLLNQKAIAAVFHKGENPLVDSYSAFFDNGRRQKTS
;
A
#
# COMPACT_ATOMS: atom_id res chain seq x y z
N MET A 1 -21.57 20.36 7.57
CA MET A 1 -21.31 18.98 7.09
C MET A 1 -20.31 18.33 8.03
N PRO A 2 -20.34 17.01 8.24
CA PRO A 2 -19.30 16.33 9.01
C PRO A 2 -17.94 16.48 8.33
N PRO A 3 -16.82 16.42 9.09
CA PRO A 3 -15.48 16.46 8.51
C PRO A 3 -15.27 15.28 7.56
N ARG A 4 -14.53 15.53 6.48
CA ARG A 4 -14.23 14.57 5.41
C ARG A 4 -12.72 14.57 5.14
N ALA A 5 -12.23 13.44 4.66
CA ALA A 5 -10.87 13.28 4.19
C ALA A 5 -10.84 12.37 2.96
N LEU A 6 -9.83 12.57 2.10
CA LEU A 6 -9.45 11.66 1.04
C LEU A 6 -8.32 10.76 1.57
N LEU A 7 -8.51 9.45 1.45
CA LEU A 7 -7.48 8.45 1.72
C LEU A 7 -6.98 7.89 0.39
N LEU A 8 -5.71 8.12 0.10
CA LEU A 8 -4.98 7.57 -1.03
C LEU A 8 -4.37 6.23 -0.61
N VAL A 9 -4.86 5.13 -1.16
CA VAL A 9 -4.39 3.79 -0.75
C VAL A 9 -3.34 3.31 -1.73
N ASP A 10 -2.12 3.13 -1.23
CA ASP A 10 -1.05 2.35 -1.85
C ASP A 10 -0.73 2.74 -3.30
N LEU A 11 -0.71 4.05 -3.59
CA LEU A 11 -0.29 4.58 -4.88
C LEU A 11 1.24 4.56 -5.00
N GLN A 12 1.83 3.37 -4.93
CA GLN A 12 3.27 3.11 -4.91
C GLN A 12 3.76 2.55 -6.25
N ASN A 13 5.07 2.70 -6.48
CA ASN A 13 5.73 2.26 -7.71
C ASN A 13 5.52 0.78 -8.01
N ASP A 14 5.63 -0.09 -6.98
CA ASP A 14 5.50 -1.54 -7.19
C ASP A 14 4.12 -1.98 -7.65
N PHE A 15 3.08 -1.16 -7.45
CA PHE A 15 1.72 -1.43 -7.93
C PHE A 15 1.42 -0.79 -9.30
N CYS A 16 2.37 -0.04 -9.87
CA CYS A 16 2.25 0.64 -11.16
C CYS A 16 3.07 -0.08 -12.25
N ALA A 17 2.99 0.37 -13.50
CA ALA A 17 3.68 -0.27 -14.63
C ALA A 17 5.19 -0.39 -14.40
N GLY A 18 5.72 -1.62 -14.53
CA GLY A 18 7.13 -1.94 -14.31
C GLY A 18 7.49 -2.25 -12.85
N GLY A 19 6.54 -2.10 -11.93
CA GLY A 19 6.68 -2.50 -10.52
C GLY A 19 6.64 -4.01 -10.29
N ALA A 20 7.10 -4.45 -9.11
CA ALA A 20 7.18 -5.87 -8.76
C ALA A 20 5.81 -6.57 -8.66
N LEU A 21 4.75 -5.82 -8.34
CA LEU A 21 3.37 -6.31 -8.24
C LEU A 21 2.43 -5.39 -9.05
N ALA A 22 2.84 -5.06 -10.28
CA ALA A 22 2.14 -4.14 -11.15
C ALA A 22 0.67 -4.53 -11.36
N VAL A 23 -0.24 -3.60 -11.11
CA VAL A 23 -1.67 -3.75 -11.37
C VAL A 23 -1.97 -3.20 -12.77
N PRO A 24 -2.79 -3.89 -13.60
CA PRO A 24 -3.23 -3.35 -14.88
C PRO A 24 -3.83 -1.96 -14.72
N GLU A 25 -3.34 -1.01 -15.52
CA GLU A 25 -3.78 0.40 -15.50
C GLU A 25 -3.52 1.14 -14.17
N GLY A 26 -2.63 0.64 -13.31
CA GLY A 26 -2.28 1.26 -12.01
C GLY A 26 -1.93 2.74 -12.13
N ASP A 27 -1.10 3.11 -13.12
CA ASP A 27 -0.69 4.49 -13.40
C ASP A 27 -1.86 5.45 -13.65
N SER A 28 -2.94 4.97 -14.28
CA SER A 28 -4.11 5.80 -14.57
C SER A 28 -4.84 6.28 -13.30
N THR A 29 -4.66 5.54 -12.20
CA THR A 29 -5.22 5.90 -10.89
C THR A 29 -4.55 7.15 -10.33
N VAL A 30 -3.29 7.41 -10.68
CA VAL A 30 -2.54 8.59 -10.22
C VAL A 30 -3.16 9.88 -10.75
N ASP A 31 -3.61 9.88 -12.01
CA ASP A 31 -4.28 11.04 -12.62
C ASP A 31 -5.65 11.31 -11.99
N VAL A 32 -6.38 10.25 -11.62
CA VAL A 32 -7.64 10.37 -10.87
C VAL A 32 -7.37 10.91 -9.47
N ALA A 33 -6.35 10.37 -8.78
CA ALA A 33 -5.95 10.81 -7.45
C ALA A 33 -5.60 12.30 -7.42
N ASN A 34 -4.79 12.78 -8.36
CA ASN A 34 -4.42 14.19 -8.46
C ASN A 34 -5.65 15.11 -8.63
N ARG A 35 -6.64 14.72 -9.44
CA ARG A 35 -7.89 15.48 -9.58
C ARG A 35 -8.72 15.51 -8.29
N LEU A 36 -8.74 14.41 -7.55
CA LEU A 36 -9.43 14.34 -6.26
C LEU A 36 -8.70 15.13 -5.17
N ILE A 37 -7.37 15.13 -5.19
CA ILE A 37 -6.54 15.97 -4.33
C ILE A 37 -6.92 17.44 -4.52
N ASP A 38 -6.93 17.93 -5.77
CA ASP A 38 -7.29 19.33 -6.07
C ASP A 38 -8.71 19.67 -5.59
N TRP A 39 -9.66 18.74 -5.80
CA TRP A 39 -11.03 18.90 -5.33
C TRP A 39 -11.11 19.00 -3.80
N CYS A 40 -10.42 18.15 -3.05
CA CYS A 40 -10.37 18.19 -1.59
C CYS A 40 -9.66 19.44 -1.06
N GLN A 41 -8.53 19.84 -1.66
CA GLN A 41 -7.80 21.04 -1.28
C GLN A 41 -8.64 22.30 -1.43
N SER A 42 -9.42 22.42 -2.52
CA SER A 42 -10.34 23.54 -2.74
C SER A 42 -11.42 23.69 -1.65
N ARG A 43 -11.63 22.64 -0.85
CA ARG A 43 -12.66 22.54 0.19
C ARG A 43 -12.07 22.50 1.60
N GLY A 44 -10.74 22.54 1.73
CA GLY A 44 -10.05 22.36 3.01
C GLY A 44 -10.23 20.97 3.61
N GLU A 45 -10.51 19.95 2.78
CA GLU A 45 -10.62 18.57 3.22
C GLU A 45 -9.22 17.93 3.25
N ALA A 46 -8.94 17.13 4.28
CA ALA A 46 -7.62 16.54 4.47
C ALA A 46 -7.34 15.47 3.41
N VAL A 47 -6.09 15.38 2.96
CA VAL A 47 -5.59 14.30 2.11
C VAL A 47 -4.56 13.52 2.90
N ILE A 48 -4.77 12.21 3.06
CA ILE A 48 -3.86 11.29 3.73
C ILE A 48 -3.57 10.11 2.81
N ALA A 49 -2.44 9.43 3.03
CA ALA A 49 -2.08 8.26 2.24
C ALA A 49 -1.69 7.06 3.12
N SER A 50 -1.86 5.85 2.59
CA SER A 50 -1.18 4.65 3.10
C SER A 50 -0.06 4.23 2.16
N GLN A 51 0.92 3.52 2.72
CA GLN A 51 1.90 2.75 1.96
C GLN A 51 2.00 1.35 2.57
N ASP A 52 2.04 0.32 1.72
CA ASP A 52 2.68 -0.93 2.10
C ASP A 52 4.16 -0.69 2.37
N TRP A 53 4.63 -1.23 3.49
CA TRP A 53 5.96 -0.93 4.02
C TRP A 53 6.58 -2.18 4.63
N HIS A 54 6.77 -3.19 3.79
CA HIS A 54 7.14 -4.53 4.22
C HIS A 54 8.64 -4.66 4.52
N PRO A 55 9.05 -5.27 5.65
CA PRO A 55 10.43 -5.67 5.82
C PRO A 55 10.83 -6.68 4.73
N ALA A 56 12.10 -6.75 4.37
CA ALA A 56 12.58 -7.63 3.28
C ALA A 56 12.30 -9.13 3.55
N ASN A 57 12.07 -9.52 4.80
CA ASN A 57 11.72 -10.88 5.21
C ASN A 57 10.22 -11.04 5.54
N HIS A 58 9.34 -10.20 4.98
CA HIS A 58 7.91 -10.25 5.27
C HIS A 58 7.30 -11.59 4.81
N GLY A 59 6.53 -12.24 5.66
CA GLY A 59 6.00 -13.58 5.44
C GLY A 59 4.94 -13.67 4.34
N SER A 60 4.42 -12.55 3.82
CA SER A 60 3.55 -12.56 2.63
C SER A 60 4.33 -12.80 1.34
N PHE A 61 5.67 -12.71 1.35
CA PHE A 61 6.48 -12.88 0.15
C PHE A 61 6.73 -14.35 -0.16
N ALA A 62 6.51 -14.73 -1.43
CA ALA A 62 6.74 -16.08 -1.94
C ALA A 62 8.22 -16.52 -1.80
N SER A 63 9.15 -15.56 -1.87
CA SER A 63 10.59 -15.80 -1.67
C SER A 63 10.90 -16.39 -0.28
N GLN A 64 10.14 -16.04 0.76
CA GLN A 64 10.35 -16.54 2.12
C GLN A 64 9.93 -18.01 2.29
N HIS A 65 9.14 -18.53 1.36
CA HIS A 65 8.60 -19.90 1.41
C HIS A 65 9.14 -20.80 0.30
N GLY A 66 9.94 -20.26 -0.63
CA GLY A 66 10.47 -21.01 -1.78
C GLY A 66 9.38 -21.50 -2.73
N VAL A 67 8.29 -20.72 -2.86
CA VAL A 67 7.15 -21.01 -3.75
C VAL A 67 7.05 -19.96 -4.85
N GLU A 68 6.26 -20.25 -5.87
CA GLU A 68 5.97 -19.28 -6.93
C GLU A 68 5.03 -18.17 -6.42
N PRO A 69 5.18 -16.92 -6.90
CA PRO A 69 4.19 -15.87 -6.65
C PRO A 69 2.76 -16.30 -7.01
N TYR A 70 1.78 -15.70 -6.31
CA TYR A 70 0.34 -16.00 -6.38
C TYR A 70 -0.07 -17.37 -5.82
N THR A 71 0.85 -18.11 -5.20
CA THR A 71 0.54 -19.39 -4.55
C THR A 71 -0.28 -19.16 -3.27
N PRO A 72 -1.43 -19.83 -3.10
CA PRO A 72 -2.18 -19.80 -1.85
C PRO A 72 -1.49 -20.64 -0.77
N GLY A 73 -1.56 -20.19 0.48
CA GLY A 73 -0.99 -20.87 1.63
C GLY A 73 -1.56 -20.35 2.94
N GLN A 74 -0.77 -20.48 3.99
CA GLN A 74 -1.11 -20.02 5.33
C GLN A 74 0.06 -19.27 5.93
N LEU A 75 -0.21 -18.12 6.55
CA LEU A 75 0.74 -17.33 7.32
C LEU A 75 0.17 -17.10 8.71
N ASP A 76 0.88 -17.56 9.73
CA ASP A 76 0.50 -17.43 11.15
C ASP A 76 -0.97 -17.81 11.45
N GLY A 77 -1.38 -18.95 10.90
CA GLY A 77 -2.72 -19.51 11.06
C GLY A 77 -3.81 -18.90 10.15
N LEU A 78 -3.49 -17.88 9.35
CA LEU A 78 -4.44 -17.19 8.47
C LEU A 78 -4.21 -17.56 6.99
N PRO A 79 -5.27 -17.67 6.16
CA PRO A 79 -5.11 -17.81 4.72
C PRO A 79 -4.29 -16.67 4.13
N GLN A 80 -3.34 -17.00 3.25
CA GLN A 80 -2.42 -16.05 2.64
C GLN A 80 -2.29 -16.34 1.14
N THR A 81 -2.22 -15.29 0.32
CA THR A 81 -1.67 -15.40 -1.04
C THR A 81 -0.21 -14.96 -0.98
N PHE A 82 0.72 -15.80 -1.39
CA PHE A 82 2.13 -15.42 -1.38
C PHE A 82 2.43 -14.56 -2.61
N TRP A 83 2.85 -13.32 -2.39
CA TRP A 83 3.10 -12.32 -3.42
C TRP A 83 4.56 -12.31 -3.87
N PRO A 84 4.90 -11.73 -5.03
CA PRO A 84 6.29 -11.34 -5.28
C PRO A 84 6.75 -10.35 -4.19
N ASP A 85 8.06 -10.26 -3.94
CA ASP A 85 8.62 -9.24 -3.05
C ASP A 85 8.27 -7.85 -3.60
N HIS A 86 7.58 -7.04 -2.80
CA HIS A 86 7.08 -5.73 -3.21
C HIS A 86 7.04 -4.77 -2.02
N CYS A 87 7.04 -3.48 -2.31
CA CYS A 87 6.91 -2.40 -1.33
C CYS A 87 7.86 -2.58 -0.13
N VAL A 88 9.08 -3.07 -0.40
CA VAL A 88 10.08 -3.33 0.63
C VAL A 88 10.56 -2.02 1.23
N GLN A 89 10.65 -1.94 2.56
CA GLN A 89 11.04 -0.72 3.28
C GLN A 89 12.29 -0.07 2.69
N ASN A 90 12.19 1.25 2.44
CA ASN A 90 13.25 2.09 1.88
C ASN A 90 13.68 1.75 0.43
N SER A 91 12.97 0.86 -0.27
CA SER A 91 13.20 0.61 -1.68
C SER A 91 12.53 1.65 -2.58
N GLU A 92 12.94 1.71 -3.85
CA GLU A 92 12.25 2.52 -4.87
C GLU A 92 10.81 2.03 -5.09
N GLY A 93 10.59 0.71 -5.08
CA GLY A 93 9.27 0.11 -5.27
C GLY A 93 8.24 0.53 -4.22
N ALA A 94 8.70 0.79 -2.99
CA ALA A 94 7.85 1.25 -1.89
C ALA A 94 7.54 2.77 -1.91
N GLN A 95 8.20 3.56 -2.75
CA GLN A 95 7.91 4.99 -2.81
C GLN A 95 6.54 5.24 -3.45
N LEU A 96 5.85 6.30 -2.99
CA LEU A 96 4.67 6.81 -3.69
C LEU A 96 5.04 7.20 -5.13
N HIS A 97 4.11 6.98 -6.04
CA HIS A 97 4.32 7.22 -7.47
C HIS A 97 4.83 8.65 -7.73
N PRO A 98 5.86 8.85 -8.57
CA PRO A 98 6.53 10.14 -8.73
C PRO A 98 5.63 11.25 -9.30
N LEU A 99 4.58 10.88 -10.03
CA LEU A 99 3.59 11.83 -10.59
C LEU A 99 2.45 12.17 -9.62
N LEU A 100 2.38 11.52 -8.44
CA LEU A 100 1.38 11.87 -7.42
C LEU A 100 1.75 13.22 -6.79
N ASN A 101 0.76 14.08 -6.54
CA ASN A 101 0.97 15.36 -5.84
C ASN A 101 1.21 15.15 -4.34
N GLN A 102 2.38 14.62 -3.99
CA GLN A 102 2.74 14.24 -2.62
C GLN A 102 2.79 15.44 -1.66
N LYS A 103 3.00 16.65 -2.17
CA LYS A 103 3.01 17.89 -1.36
C LYS A 103 1.65 18.20 -0.74
N ALA A 104 0.57 17.66 -1.28
CA ALA A 104 -0.78 17.82 -0.74
C ALA A 104 -1.10 16.86 0.40
N ILE A 105 -0.28 15.83 0.60
CA ILE A 105 -0.53 14.76 1.57
C ILE A 105 -0.13 15.25 2.96
N ALA A 106 -1.11 15.30 3.88
CA ALA A 106 -0.91 15.79 5.24
C ALA A 106 -0.25 14.75 6.15
N ALA A 107 -0.48 13.46 5.90
CA ALA A 107 0.11 12.35 6.64
C ALA A 107 0.16 11.10 5.76
N VAL A 108 1.19 10.30 5.99
CA VAL A 108 1.36 8.98 5.39
C VAL A 108 1.43 7.95 6.51
N PHE A 109 0.66 6.87 6.39
CA PHE A 109 0.60 5.79 7.36
C PHE A 109 1.15 4.50 6.75
N HIS A 110 1.98 3.79 7.51
CA HIS A 110 2.64 2.58 7.04
C HIS A 110 1.88 1.34 7.51
N LYS A 111 1.71 0.37 6.60
CA LYS A 111 1.08 -0.92 6.89
C LYS A 111 1.95 -2.07 6.41
N GLY A 112 1.69 -3.27 6.95
CA GLY A 112 2.44 -4.48 6.56
C GLY A 112 3.87 -4.55 7.14
N GLU A 113 4.17 -3.80 8.21
CA GLU A 113 5.49 -3.81 8.83
C GLU A 113 5.77 -5.07 9.66
N ASN A 114 4.72 -5.78 10.10
CA ASN A 114 4.85 -7.00 10.90
C ASN A 114 5.11 -8.20 9.98
N PRO A 115 6.30 -8.85 10.04
CA PRO A 115 6.65 -9.94 9.13
C PRO A 115 5.74 -11.18 9.24
N LEU A 116 4.97 -11.32 10.32
CA LEU A 116 4.13 -12.51 10.56
C LEU A 116 2.68 -12.33 10.14
N VAL A 117 2.25 -11.11 9.77
CA VAL A 117 0.84 -10.83 9.46
C VAL A 117 0.74 -9.82 8.33
N ASP A 118 0.09 -10.23 7.25
CA ASP A 118 -0.20 -9.36 6.11
C ASP A 118 -1.29 -8.32 6.44
N SER A 119 -1.31 -7.20 5.71
CA SER A 119 -2.17 -6.05 6.03
C SER A 119 -2.68 -5.35 4.77
N TYR A 120 -3.77 -5.85 4.18
CA TYR A 120 -4.41 -5.17 3.05
C TYR A 120 -5.14 -3.89 3.45
N SER A 121 -5.72 -3.86 4.66
CA SER A 121 -6.49 -2.71 5.13
C SER A 121 -5.56 -1.62 5.66
N ALA A 122 -5.88 -0.37 5.30
CA ALA A 122 -5.21 0.82 5.83
C ALA A 122 -5.62 1.18 7.28
N PHE A 123 -6.44 0.36 7.93
CA PHE A 123 -6.88 0.57 9.31
C PHE A 123 -6.37 -0.49 10.30
N PHE A 124 -6.21 -1.73 9.84
CA PHE A 124 -5.84 -2.88 10.66
C PHE A 124 -5.19 -3.96 9.81
N ASP A 125 -4.34 -4.79 10.40
CA ASP A 125 -3.84 -6.00 9.75
C ASP A 125 -4.97 -7.03 9.45
N ASN A 126 -4.66 -8.05 8.64
CA ASN A 126 -5.65 -9.05 8.21
C ASN A 126 -6.22 -9.87 9.37
N GLY A 127 -5.49 -9.96 10.49
CA GLY A 127 -5.95 -10.59 11.73
C GLY A 127 -6.63 -9.63 12.70
N ARG A 128 -6.69 -8.33 12.40
CA ARG A 128 -7.04 -7.22 13.30
C ARG A 128 -6.24 -7.19 14.60
N ARG A 129 -4.99 -7.67 14.56
CA ARG A 129 -4.11 -7.78 15.74
C ARG A 129 -3.40 -6.46 16.03
N GLN A 130 -3.08 -5.71 14.99
CA GLN A 130 -2.47 -4.38 15.06
C GLN A 130 -3.24 -3.37 14.21
N LYS A 131 -3.25 -2.12 14.68
CA LYS A 131 -3.75 -0.97 13.92
C LYS A 131 -2.61 -0.48 13.02
N THR A 132 -2.99 -0.01 11.83
CA THR A 132 -2.08 0.75 10.96
C THR A 132 -1.61 2.00 11.71
N SER A 133 -0.30 2.27 11.71
CA SER A 133 0.34 3.34 12.49
C SER A 133 1.01 4.40 11.62
#